data_AF-A0A1H7D0A4-F1
#
_entry.id   AF-A0A1H7D0A4-F1
#
_cell.length_a   1.000
_cell.length_b   1.000
_cell.length_c   1.000
_cell.angle_alpha   90.00
_cell.angle_beta   90.00
_cell.angle_gamma   90.00
#
_symmetry.space_group_name_H-M   'P 1'
#
loop_
_entity.id
_entity.type
_entity.pdbx_description
1 polymer ?
#
loop_
_entity_poly.entity_id
_entity_poly.type
_entity_poly.pdbx_seq_one_letter_code
_entity_poly.pdbx_strand_id
1 'polypeptide(L)'
;MLELRALAIRVTMRQVVADEVDLYAAYEDLVLCLDMDIEAPPFKIWEPLEAMPLQELIEHIERQVELIIASFCAVLETAKLGLINAAEHGEVGPDMNALDMKSMFETGALGECLASSSH
;
A
#
# COMPACT_ATOMS: atom_id res chain seq x y z
N MET A 1 -8.67 -8.25 21.59
CA MET A 1 -7.27 -7.77 21.47
C MET A 1 -6.75 -7.83 20.03
N LEU A 2 -7.23 -8.75 19.19
CA LEU A 2 -6.92 -8.83 17.74
C LEU A 2 -7.52 -7.69 16.90
N GLU A 3 -8.76 -7.26 17.19
CA GLU A 3 -9.39 -6.15 16.45
C GLU A 3 -8.66 -4.82 16.62
N LEU A 4 -8.05 -4.57 17.79
CA LEU A 4 -7.26 -3.37 18.06
C LEU A 4 -5.95 -3.32 17.26
N ARG A 5 -5.34 -4.48 16.98
CA ARG A 5 -4.10 -4.56 16.17
C ARG A 5 -4.39 -4.45 14.68
N ALA A 6 -5.46 -5.08 14.19
CA ALA A 6 -5.91 -4.93 12.81
C ALA A 6 -6.41 -3.50 12.52
N LEU A 7 -7.09 -2.87 13.48
CA LEU A 7 -7.49 -1.46 13.39
C LEU A 7 -6.27 -0.54 13.42
N ALA A 8 -5.28 -0.79 14.28
CA ALA A 8 -4.04 -0.01 14.31
C ALA A 8 -3.29 -0.09 12.98
N ILE A 9 -3.14 -1.29 12.39
CA ILE A 9 -2.49 -1.45 11.08
C ILE A 9 -3.28 -0.74 9.97
N ARG A 10 -4.61 -0.85 9.96
CA ARG A 10 -5.46 -0.15 8.97
C ARG A 10 -5.44 1.37 9.14
N VAL A 11 -5.38 1.86 10.38
CA VAL A 11 -5.31 3.31 10.66
C VAL A 11 -3.93 3.85 10.31
N THR A 12 -2.84 3.13 10.65
CA THR A 12 -1.48 3.52 10.29
C THR A 12 -1.25 3.45 8.78
N MET A 13 -1.70 2.39 8.11
CA MET A 13 -1.64 2.32 6.64
C MET A 13 -2.51 3.39 6.01
N ARG A 14 -3.70 3.69 6.54
CA ARG A 14 -4.56 4.75 5.99
C ARG A 14 -3.98 6.13 6.20
N GLN A 15 -3.28 6.41 7.31
CA GLN A 15 -2.64 7.71 7.53
C GLN A 15 -1.38 7.88 6.68
N VAL A 16 -0.51 6.87 6.62
CA VAL A 16 0.66 6.89 5.74
C VAL A 16 0.21 7.00 4.28
N VAL A 17 -0.75 6.19 3.84
CA VAL A 17 -1.25 6.23 2.46
C VAL A 17 -2.09 7.48 2.18
N ALA A 18 -2.85 8.04 3.14
CA ALA A 18 -3.62 9.27 2.88
C ALA A 18 -2.69 10.48 2.73
N ASP A 19 -1.72 10.63 3.62
CA ASP A 19 -0.74 11.71 3.53
C ASP A 19 0.13 11.54 2.26
N GLU A 20 0.46 10.30 1.88
CA GLU A 20 1.18 10.00 0.63
C GLU A 20 0.32 10.16 -0.64
N VAL A 21 -0.98 9.87 -0.60
CA VAL A 21 -1.91 10.06 -1.73
C VAL A 21 -2.10 11.55 -1.99
N ASP A 22 -2.23 12.36 -0.94
CA ASP A 22 -2.37 13.80 -1.09
C ASP A 22 -1.03 14.45 -1.54
N LEU A 23 0.11 13.93 -1.08
CA LEU A 23 1.44 14.32 -1.59
C LEU A 23 1.63 13.93 -3.06
N TYR A 24 1.20 12.73 -3.45
CA TYR A 24 1.29 12.27 -4.83
C TYR A 24 0.36 13.07 -5.76
N ALA A 25 -0.86 13.37 -5.33
CA ALA A 25 -1.76 14.25 -6.08
C ALA A 25 -1.16 15.65 -6.26
N ALA A 26 -0.56 16.22 -5.21
CA ALA A 26 0.14 17.50 -5.32
C ALA A 26 1.37 17.43 -6.24
N TYR A 27 2.05 16.28 -6.32
CA TYR A 27 3.12 16.05 -7.29
C TYR A 27 2.57 16.01 -8.72
N GLU A 28 1.47 15.29 -8.97
CA GLU A 28 0.83 15.23 -10.29
C GLU A 28 0.38 16.63 -10.75
N ASP A 29 -0.22 17.42 -9.86
CA ASP A 29 -0.60 18.80 -10.13
C ASP A 29 0.61 19.68 -10.47
N LEU A 30 1.74 19.50 -9.77
CA LEU A 30 2.98 20.21 -10.07
C LEU A 30 3.54 19.84 -11.44
N VAL A 31 3.55 18.55 -11.80
CA VAL A 31 3.98 18.06 -13.11
C VAL A 31 3.09 18.64 -14.21
N LEU A 32 1.77 18.66 -14.00
CA LEU A 32 0.83 19.26 -14.94
C LEU A 32 1.11 20.76 -15.13
N CYS A 33 1.40 21.48 -14.06
CA CYS A 33 1.75 22.90 -14.14
C CYS A 33 3.03 23.13 -14.98
N LEU A 34 4.03 22.26 -14.80
CA LEU A 34 5.28 22.28 -15.58
C LEU A 34 5.02 21.99 -17.07
N ASP A 35 4.20 20.97 -17.37
CA ASP A 35 3.85 20.60 -18.75
C ASP A 35 3.07 21.68 -19.47
N MET A 36 2.27 22.45 -18.73
CA MET A 36 1.45 23.55 -19.24
C MET A 36 2.17 24.91 -19.23
N ASP A 37 3.42 24.98 -18.74
CA ASP A 37 4.19 26.22 -18.56
C ASP A 37 3.42 27.29 -17.75
N ILE A 38 2.75 26.86 -16.68
CA ILE A 38 1.99 27.73 -15.77
C ILE A 38 2.61 27.75 -14.37
N GLU A 39 2.39 28.85 -13.66
CA GLU A 39 2.83 28.98 -12.28
C GLU A 39 2.05 28.02 -11.37
N ALA A 40 2.78 27.19 -10.63
CA ALA A 40 2.20 26.25 -9.70
C ALA A 40 1.59 26.97 -8.48
N PRO A 41 0.41 26.54 -7.99
CA PRO A 41 -0.14 27.06 -6.75
C PRO A 41 0.75 26.67 -5.55
N PRO A 42 0.69 27.41 -4.43
CA PRO A 42 1.45 27.06 -3.24
C PRO A 42 0.92 25.75 -2.63
N PHE A 43 1.69 24.68 -2.75
CA PHE A 43 1.34 23.37 -2.20
C PHE A 43 1.78 23.24 -0.74
N LYS A 44 0.93 23.69 0.19
CA LYS A 44 1.21 23.65 1.64
C LYS A 44 1.49 22.25 2.19
N ILE A 45 1.04 21.22 1.49
CA ILE A 45 1.28 19.83 1.89
C ILE A 45 2.77 19.45 1.89
N TRP A 46 3.61 20.16 1.15
CA TRP A 46 5.06 19.95 1.11
C TRP A 46 5.80 20.73 2.21
N GLU A 47 5.18 21.70 2.89
CA GLU A 47 5.82 22.52 3.93
C GLU A 47 6.57 21.68 4.99
N PRO A 48 6.05 20.54 5.48
CA PRO A 48 6.80 19.69 6.42
C PRO A 48 8.09 19.10 5.84
N LEU A 49 8.11 18.81 4.53
CA LEU A 49 9.28 18.29 3.82
C LEU A 49 10.27 19.40 3.48
N GLU A 50 9.77 20.59 3.10
CA GLU A 50 10.60 21.77 2.79
C GLU A 50 11.33 22.31 4.03
N ALA A 51 10.71 22.18 5.22
CA ALA A 51 11.30 22.57 6.48
C ALA A 51 12.35 21.56 7.01
N MET A 52 12.47 20.38 6.39
CA MET A 52 13.32 19.29 6.83
C MET A 52 14.77 19.49 6.35
N PRO A 53 15.79 19.26 7.19
CA PRO A 53 17.18 19.19 6.73
C PRO A 53 17.35 18.12 5.64
N LEU A 54 18.18 18.41 4.62
CA LEU A 54 18.35 17.52 3.46
C LEU A 54 18.68 16.06 3.84
N GLN A 55 19.52 15.86 4.86
CA GLN A 55 19.89 14.53 5.34
C GLN A 55 18.67 13.78 5.91
N GLU A 56 17.86 14.46 6.72
CA GLU A 56 16.65 13.87 7.31
C GLU A 56 15.60 13.56 6.23
N LEU A 57 15.51 14.41 5.19
CA LEU A 57 14.61 14.20 4.06
C LEU A 57 15.00 12.94 3.26
N ILE A 58 16.29 12.74 3.02
CA ILE A 58 16.79 11.53 2.34
C ILE A 58 16.44 10.27 3.16
N GLU A 59 16.73 10.29 4.47
CA GLU A 59 16.43 9.16 5.36
C GLU A 59 14.91 8.90 5.46
N HIS A 60 14.09 9.95 5.40
CA HIS A 60 12.65 9.84 5.35
C HIS A 60 12.19 9.12 4.07
N ILE A 61 12.68 9.56 2.91
CA ILE A 61 12.33 8.97 1.61
C ILE A 61 12.75 7.50 1.56
N GLU A 62 13.98 7.17 1.98
CA GLU A 62 14.48 5.79 2.00
C GLU A 62 13.58 4.89 2.85
N ARG A 63 13.16 5.37 4.05
CA ARG A 63 12.25 4.63 4.92
C ARG A 63 10.88 4.42 4.29
N GLN A 64 10.31 5.43 3.61
CA GLN A 64 9.02 5.25 2.93
C GLN A 64 9.12 4.24 1.79
N VAL A 65 10.21 4.26 1.02
CA VAL A 65 10.46 3.26 -0.03
C VAL A 65 10.50 1.85 0.55
N GLU A 66 11.21 1.65 1.66
CA GLU A 66 11.25 0.35 2.35
C GLU A 66 9.86 -0.10 2.82
N LEU A 67 9.04 0.82 3.35
CA LEU A 67 7.67 0.54 3.79
C LEU A 67 6.75 0.18 2.62
N ILE A 68 6.87 0.87 1.49
CA ILE A 68 6.13 0.56 0.26
C ILE A 68 6.50 -0.84 -0.23
N ILE A 69 7.79 -1.15 -0.34
CA ILE A 69 8.28 -2.48 -0.75
C ILE A 69 7.75 -3.56 0.20
N ALA A 70 7.87 -3.35 1.51
CA ALA A 70 7.39 -4.28 2.51
C ALA A 70 5.87 -4.52 2.40
N SER A 71 5.10 -3.45 2.14
CA SER A 71 3.65 -3.53 1.95
C SER A 71 3.28 -4.31 0.68
N PHE A 72 3.97 -4.09 -0.44
CA PHE A 72 3.79 -4.87 -1.66
C PHE A 72 4.12 -6.35 -1.44
N CYS A 73 5.24 -6.65 -0.79
CA CYS A 73 5.62 -8.01 -0.44
C CYS A 73 4.53 -8.70 0.41
N ALA A 74 3.99 -8.00 1.41
CA ALA A 74 2.91 -8.53 2.24
C ALA A 74 1.64 -8.85 1.41
N VAL A 75 1.23 -7.95 0.51
CA VAL A 75 0.09 -8.19 -0.38
C VAL A 75 0.31 -9.41 -1.28
N LEU A 76 1.50 -9.54 -1.86
CA LEU A 76 1.83 -10.68 -2.73
C LEU A 76 1.89 -12.00 -1.95
N GLU A 77 2.43 -11.98 -0.73
CA GLU A 77 2.45 -13.15 0.15
C GLU A 77 1.03 -13.59 0.54
N THR A 78 0.15 -12.65 0.89
CA THR A 78 -1.26 -12.96 1.16
C THR A 78 -1.97 -13.49 -0.08
N ALA A 79 -1.77 -12.89 -1.25
CA ALA A 79 -2.34 -13.41 -2.50
C ALA A 79 -1.82 -14.80 -2.85
N LYS A 80 -0.53 -15.09 -2.60
CA LYS A 80 0.06 -16.42 -2.77
C LYS A 80 -0.64 -17.45 -1.89
N LEU A 81 -0.93 -17.12 -0.63
CA LEU A 81 -1.69 -18.00 0.26
C LEU A 81 -3.10 -18.27 -0.27
N GLY A 82 -3.79 -17.24 -0.78
CA GLY A 82 -5.11 -17.44 -1.38
C GLY A 82 -5.09 -18.28 -2.63
N LEU A 83 -4.02 -18.20 -3.43
CA LEU A 83 -3.82 -19.09 -4.57
C LEU A 83 -3.61 -20.54 -4.16
N ILE A 84 -2.83 -20.78 -3.10
CA ILE A 84 -2.66 -22.13 -2.54
C ILE A 84 -4.01 -22.67 -2.06
N ASN A 85 -4.75 -21.88 -1.28
CA ASN A 85 -6.07 -22.28 -0.78
C ASN A 85 -7.06 -22.55 -1.92
N ALA A 86 -7.13 -21.67 -2.91
CA ALA A 86 -8.01 -21.86 -4.07
C ALA A 86 -7.63 -23.13 -4.86
N ALA A 87 -6.33 -23.42 -4.99
CA ALA A 87 -5.87 -24.62 -5.68
C ALA A 87 -6.28 -25.90 -4.95
N GLU A 88 -6.18 -25.92 -3.62
CA GLU A 88 -6.63 -27.05 -2.79
C GLU A 88 -8.13 -27.34 -2.94
N HIS A 89 -8.93 -26.31 -3.20
CA HIS A 89 -10.39 -26.42 -3.36
C HIS A 89 -10.83 -26.56 -4.82
N GLY A 90 -9.89 -26.61 -5.78
CA GLY A 90 -10.19 -26.73 -7.21
C GLY A 90 -10.81 -25.48 -7.82
N GLU A 91 -10.60 -24.31 -7.21
CA GLU A 91 -11.19 -23.02 -7.60
C GLU A 91 -10.26 -22.18 -8.48
N VAL A 92 -9.02 -22.62 -8.72
CA VAL A 92 -8.09 -21.97 -9.65
C VAL A 92 -8.45 -22.35 -11.08
N GLY A 93 -8.85 -21.36 -11.87
CA GLY A 93 -9.14 -21.53 -13.29
C GLY A 93 -7.90 -21.98 -14.09
N PRO A 94 -8.10 -22.58 -15.29
CA PRO A 94 -7.00 -23.10 -16.09
C PRO A 94 -6.15 -22.01 -16.75
N ASP A 95 -6.67 -20.77 -16.87
CA ASP A 95 -5.93 -19.63 -17.43
C ASP A 95 -5.35 -18.75 -16.31
N MET A 96 -4.06 -18.94 -16.06
CA MET A 96 -3.32 -18.17 -15.07
C MET A 96 -3.09 -16.71 -15.49
N ASN A 97 -3.31 -16.35 -16.76
CA ASN A 97 -3.22 -14.96 -17.21
C ASN A 97 -4.48 -14.15 -16.86
N ALA A 98 -5.58 -14.84 -16.53
CA ALA A 98 -6.85 -14.25 -16.11
C ALA A 98 -7.01 -14.26 -14.58
N LEU A 99 -5.93 -14.49 -13.84
CA LEU A 99 -5.97 -14.60 -12.38
C LEU A 99 -6.38 -13.27 -11.73
N ASP A 100 -7.48 -13.30 -10.99
CA ASP A 100 -7.93 -12.15 -10.20
C ASP A 100 -7.13 -12.04 -8.89
N MET A 101 -6.10 -11.20 -8.91
CA MET A 101 -5.23 -10.94 -7.76
C MET A 101 -5.98 -10.37 -6.55
N LYS A 102 -7.09 -9.66 -6.75
CA LYS A 102 -7.91 -9.15 -5.64
C LYS A 102 -8.60 -10.32 -4.93
N SER A 103 -9.23 -11.20 -5.70
CA SER A 103 -9.85 -12.42 -5.17
C SER A 103 -8.83 -13.29 -4.44
N MET A 104 -7.63 -13.48 -5.01
CA MET A 104 -6.56 -14.24 -4.35
C MET A 104 -6.12 -13.61 -3.03
N PHE A 105 -5.99 -12.29 -2.97
CA PHE A 105 -5.69 -11.61 -1.71
C PHE A 105 -6.80 -11.83 -0.67
N GLU A 106 -8.07 -11.66 -1.04
CA GLU A 106 -9.22 -11.83 -0.14
C GLU A 106 -9.31 -13.27 0.39
N THR A 107 -9.13 -14.28 -0.47
CA THR A 107 -9.10 -15.70 -0.09
C THR A 107 -7.93 -16.03 0.84
N GLY A 108 -6.75 -15.45 0.60
CA GLY A 108 -5.59 -15.63 1.45
C GLY A 108 -5.79 -15.04 2.85
N ALA A 109 -6.33 -13.82 2.93
CA ALA A 109 -6.63 -13.14 4.19
C ALA A 109 -7.67 -13.90 5.02
N LEU A 110 -8.68 -14.52 4.38
CA LEU A 110 -9.66 -15.36 5.05
C LEU A 110 -9.03 -16.65 5.62
N GLY A 111 -8.11 -17.26 4.88
CA GLY A 111 -7.38 -18.46 5.32
C GLY A 111 -6.53 -18.23 6.58
N GLU A 112 -5.82 -17.10 6.66
CA GLU A 112 -5.02 -16.74 7.83
C GLU A 112 -5.89 -16.50 9.09
N CYS A 113 -7.07 -15.89 8.93
CA CYS A 113 -8.01 -15.70 10.03
C CYS A 113 -8.55 -17.02 10.59
N LEU A 114 -8.85 -18.00 9.74
CA LEU A 114 -9.37 -19.30 10.17
C LEU A 114 -8.28 -20.17 10.83
N ALA A 115 -7.05 -20.13 10.32
CA ALA A 115 -5.91 -20.83 10.90
C ALA A 115 -5.54 -20.30 12.30
N SER A 116 -5.66 -18.99 12.53
CA SER A 116 -5.35 -18.35 13.82
C SER A 116 -6.45 -18.51 14.89
N SER A 117 -7.68 -18.88 14.50
CA SER A 117 -8.79 -19.21 15.42
C SER A 117 -8.85 -20.67 15.88
N SER A 118 -7.95 -21.52 15.35
CA SER A 118 -7.91 -22.96 15.63
C SER A 118 -6.92 -23.34 16.76
N HIS A 119 -6.38 -22.35 17.48
CA HIS A 119 -5.43 -22.50 18.59
C HIS A 119 -5.86 -21.73 19.84
#